data_AF-A0A158HJY0-F1
#
_entry.id   AF-A0A158HJY0-F1
#
_cell.length_a   1.000
_cell.length_b   1.000
_cell.length_c   1.000
_cell.angle_alpha   90.00
_cell.angle_beta   90.00
_cell.angle_gamma   90.00
#
_symmetry.space_group_name_H-M   'P 1'
#
loop_
_entity.id
_entity.type
_entity.pdbx_description
1 polymer ?
#
loop_
_entity_poly.entity_id
_entity_poly.type
_entity_poly.pdbx_seq_one_letter_code
_entity_poly.pdbx_strand_id
1 'polypeptide(L)'
;MKPRLQSAAPGGANLTDRARLQARATANAEDANVWRWFSLLLQESRIRWLRAPDGWLVSIDHRHIATEASFDEAMRAAKARLDGQAGRD
;
A
#
# COMPACT_ATOMS: atom_id res chain seq x y z
N MET A 1 -0.17 -6.14 -59.45
CA MET A 1 0.49 -5.44 -58.33
C MET A 1 -0.58 -4.65 -57.58
N LYS A 2 -0.94 -5.03 -56.35
CA LYS A 2 -1.88 -4.26 -55.50
C LYS A 2 -1.25 -4.11 -54.12
N PRO A 3 -0.95 -2.90 -53.63
CA PRO A 3 -0.40 -2.76 -52.30
C PRO A 3 -1.50 -2.98 -51.26
N ARG A 4 -1.17 -3.80 -50.26
CA ARG A 4 -1.95 -4.07 -49.06
C ARG A 4 -1.84 -2.86 -48.15
N LEU A 5 -2.91 -2.08 -47.99
CA LEU A 5 -3.02 -1.09 -46.93
C LEU A 5 -3.32 -1.82 -45.62
N GLN A 6 -2.27 -2.03 -44.83
CA GLN A 6 -2.38 -2.43 -43.44
C GLN A 6 -2.24 -1.15 -42.60
N SER A 7 -3.37 -0.56 -42.24
CA SER A 7 -3.41 0.53 -41.25
C SER A 7 -3.85 -0.06 -39.92
N ALA A 8 -2.87 -0.49 -39.12
CA ALA A 8 -3.08 -0.73 -37.69
C ALA A 8 -2.96 0.61 -36.96
N ALA A 9 -4.03 1.03 -36.30
CA ALA A 9 -4.07 2.26 -35.52
C ALA A 9 -3.17 2.15 -34.27
N PRO A 10 -2.18 3.04 -34.05
CA PRO A 10 -1.40 3.08 -32.82
C PRO A 10 -2.06 4.05 -31.83
N GLY A 11 -3.29 3.78 -31.41
CA GLY A 11 -4.04 4.66 -30.48
C GLY A 11 -4.27 4.07 -29.09
N GLY A 12 -4.48 2.75 -29.00
CA GLY A 12 -4.92 2.10 -27.75
C GLY A 12 -3.82 1.66 -26.79
N ALA A 13 -2.59 1.44 -27.31
CA ALA A 13 -1.47 0.94 -26.49
C ALA A 13 -0.94 2.00 -25.50
N ASN A 14 -0.89 3.27 -25.90
CA ASN A 14 -0.24 4.33 -25.13
C ASN A 14 -1.04 4.75 -23.87
N LEU A 15 -2.37 4.78 -23.97
CA LEU A 15 -3.25 5.12 -22.84
C LEU A 15 -3.25 4.01 -21.77
N THR A 16 -3.29 2.75 -22.20
CA THR A 16 -3.23 1.58 -21.30
C THR A 16 -1.90 1.52 -20.56
N ASP A 17 -0.79 1.79 -21.26
CA ASP A 17 0.53 1.80 -20.65
C ASP A 17 0.69 2.96 -19.66
N ARG A 18 0.18 4.15 -19.98
CA ARG A 18 0.18 5.30 -19.06
C ARG A 18 -0.65 5.01 -17.80
N ALA A 19 -1.84 4.40 -17.95
CA ALA A 19 -2.68 4.00 -16.83
C ALA A 19 -2.00 2.97 -15.92
N ARG A 20 -1.32 1.97 -16.51
CA ARG A 20 -0.54 0.97 -15.75
C ARG A 20 0.65 1.60 -15.02
N LEU A 21 1.38 2.50 -15.67
CA LEU A 21 2.49 3.22 -15.04
C LEU A 21 2.01 4.06 -13.86
N GLN A 22 0.89 4.76 -14.03
CA GLN A 22 0.30 5.55 -12.96
C GLN A 22 -0.17 4.68 -11.79
N ALA A 23 -0.85 3.57 -12.06
CA ALA A 23 -1.26 2.62 -11.02
C ALA A 23 -0.06 2.08 -10.23
N ARG A 24 1.03 1.73 -10.92
CA ARG A 24 2.29 1.29 -10.27
C ARG A 24 2.92 2.40 -9.44
N ALA A 25 2.94 3.62 -9.95
CA ALA A 25 3.49 4.77 -9.22
C ALA A 25 2.68 5.05 -7.95
N THR A 26 1.35 4.98 -8.01
CA THR A 26 0.47 5.12 -6.86
C THR A 26 0.72 4.03 -5.83
N ALA A 27 0.72 2.75 -6.23
CA ALA A 27 0.98 1.64 -5.31
C ALA A 27 2.36 1.78 -4.62
N ASN A 28 3.39 2.12 -5.39
CA ASN A 28 4.73 2.34 -4.82
C ASN A 28 4.78 3.54 -3.86
N ALA A 29 4.02 4.60 -4.13
CA ALA A 29 3.93 5.74 -3.23
C ALA A 29 3.22 5.38 -1.92
N GLU A 30 2.15 4.58 -1.99
CA GLU A 30 1.45 4.05 -0.82
C GLU A 30 2.34 3.14 0.02
N ASP A 31 3.07 2.22 -0.62
CA ASP A 31 4.02 1.32 0.05
C ASP A 31 5.15 2.11 0.74
N ALA A 32 5.71 3.10 0.05
CA ALA A 32 6.72 3.97 0.61
C ALA A 32 6.19 4.80 1.79
N ASN A 33 4.92 5.19 1.78
CA ASN A 33 4.28 5.89 2.91
C ASN A 33 4.17 4.96 4.13
N VAL A 34 3.66 3.74 3.94
CA VAL A 34 3.56 2.73 5.02
C VAL A 34 4.95 2.40 5.57
N TRP A 35 5.94 2.21 4.70
CA TRP A 35 7.31 1.90 5.12
C TRP A 35 7.95 3.02 5.95
N ARG A 36 7.80 4.28 5.53
CA ARG A 36 8.34 5.42 6.30
C ARG A 36 7.71 5.51 7.69
N TRP A 37 6.38 5.39 7.76
CA TRP A 37 5.64 5.39 9.02
C TRP A 37 6.10 4.26 9.95
N PHE A 38 6.20 3.03 9.42
CA PHE A 38 6.70 1.88 10.18
C PHE A 38 8.13 2.09 10.68
N SER A 39 9.02 2.56 9.81
CA SER A 39 10.44 2.76 10.13
C SER A 39 10.62 3.73 11.29
N LEU A 40 9.84 4.82 11.32
CA LEU A 40 9.87 5.78 12.42
C LEU A 40 9.43 5.13 13.76
N LEU A 41 8.31 4.42 13.76
CA LEU A 41 7.84 3.73 14.97
C LEU A 41 8.79 2.63 15.45
N LEU A 42 9.46 1.95 14.51
CA LEU A 42 10.46 0.95 14.82
C LEU A 42 11.69 1.57 15.47
N GLN A 43 12.19 2.69 14.91
CA GLN A 43 13.32 3.44 15.47
C GLN A 43 13.02 3.95 16.88
N GLU A 44 11.79 4.40 17.11
CA GLU A 44 11.31 4.86 18.42
C GLU A 44 10.94 3.71 19.37
N SER A 45 11.05 2.45 18.94
CA SER A 45 10.65 1.26 19.72
C SER A 45 9.18 1.26 20.17
N ARG A 46 8.32 1.96 19.43
CA ARG A 46 6.89 2.16 19.77
C ARG A 46 5.97 1.10 19.20
N ILE A 47 6.36 0.45 18.11
CA ILE A 47 5.58 -0.60 17.47
C ILE A 47 6.02 -2.00 17.93
N ARG A 48 5.05 -2.88 18.13
CA ARG A 48 5.23 -4.31 18.31
C ARG A 48 4.30 -5.07 17.39
N TRP A 49 4.78 -6.20 16.88
CA TRP A 49 4.00 -7.10 16.05
C TRP A 49 4.20 -8.55 16.49
N LEU A 50 3.14 -9.35 16.37
CA LEU A 50 3.15 -10.76 16.74
C LEU A 50 2.33 -11.56 15.73
N ARG A 51 2.87 -12.70 15.29
CA ARG A 51 2.07 -13.71 14.58
C ARG A 51 1.33 -14.57 15.60
N ALA A 52 0.01 -14.54 15.55
CA ALA A 52 -0.89 -15.36 16.35
C ALA A 52 -1.71 -16.32 15.45
N PRO A 53 -2.49 -17.24 16.04
CA PRO A 53 -3.33 -18.17 15.26
C PRO A 53 -4.38 -17.48 14.40
N ASP A 54 -4.91 -16.35 14.85
CA ASP A 54 -5.97 -15.55 14.23
C ASP A 54 -5.45 -14.48 13.25
N GLY A 55 -4.13 -14.25 13.20
CA GLY A 55 -3.53 -13.31 12.26
C GLY A 55 -2.27 -12.64 12.79
N TRP A 56 -1.96 -11.47 12.23
CA TRP A 56 -0.89 -10.58 12.66
C TRP A 56 -1.45 -9.48 13.53
N LEU A 57 -1.03 -9.46 14.79
CA LEU A 57 -1.39 -8.42 15.74
C LEU A 57 -0.36 -7.31 15.66
N VAL A 58 -0.82 -6.06 15.59
CA VAL A 58 -0.01 -4.85 15.62
C VAL A 58 -0.45 -4.01 16.80
N SER A 59 0.52 -3.63 17.64
CA SER A 59 0.34 -2.78 18.80
C SER A 59 1.31 -1.60 18.73
N ILE A 60 0.84 -0.40 19.07
CA ILE A 60 1.63 0.84 19.07
C ILE A 60 1.43 1.53 20.41
N ASP A 61 2.51 1.99 21.04
CA ASP A 61 2.49 2.62 22.38
C ASP A 61 1.73 1.77 23.41
N HIS A 62 1.97 0.46 23.37
CA HIS A 62 1.32 -0.54 24.23
C HIS A 62 -0.19 -0.73 24.01
N ARG A 63 -0.78 -0.11 23.00
CA ARG A 63 -2.19 -0.28 22.63
C ARG A 63 -2.30 -1.19 21.42
N HIS A 64 -3.19 -2.17 21.49
CA HIS A 64 -3.53 -2.96 20.32
C HIS A 64 -4.27 -2.10 19.29
N ILE A 65 -3.81 -2.10 18.04
CA ILE A 65 -4.36 -1.27 16.97
C ILE A 65 -5.05 -2.13 15.91
N ALA A 66 -4.43 -3.23 15.48
CA ALA A 66 -4.99 -4.09 14.44
C ALA A 66 -4.61 -5.56 14.52
N THR A 67 -5.53 -6.42 14.06
CA THR A 67 -5.32 -7.83 13.75
C THR A 67 -5.84 -8.07 12.35
N GLU A 68 -5.00 -8.57 11.44
CA GLU A 68 -5.40 -8.94 10.08
C GLU A 68 -4.72 -10.24 9.64
N ALA A 69 -5.20 -10.84 8.56
CA ALA A 69 -4.72 -12.16 8.11
C ALA A 69 -3.24 -12.16 7.71
N SER A 70 -2.77 -11.07 7.10
CA SER A 70 -1.38 -10.88 6.70
C SER A 70 -0.71 -9.71 7.41
N PHE A 71 0.63 -9.71 7.40
CA PHE A 71 1.43 -8.64 8.00
C PHE A 71 1.18 -7.29 7.31
N ASP A 72 1.15 -7.28 5.97
CA ASP A 72 0.92 -6.05 5.19
C ASP A 72 -0.46 -5.46 5.47
N GLU A 73 -1.51 -6.29 5.47
CA GLU A 73 -2.87 -5.85 5.83
C GLU A 73 -2.90 -5.28 7.24
N ALA A 74 -2.27 -5.95 8.21
CA ALA A 74 -2.24 -5.48 9.60
C ALA A 74 -1.53 -4.13 9.74
N MET A 75 -0.45 -3.93 9.00
CA MET A 75 0.30 -2.66 8.97
C MET A 75 -0.52 -1.53 8.34
N ARG A 76 -1.18 -1.78 7.21
CA ARG A 76 -2.06 -0.79 6.57
C ARG A 76 -3.27 -0.45 7.43
N ALA A 77 -3.91 -1.46 8.02
CA ALA A 77 -5.04 -1.28 8.91
C ALA A 77 -4.63 -0.48 10.17
N ALA A 78 -3.48 -0.79 10.76
CA ALA A 78 -2.97 -0.05 11.92
C ALA A 78 -2.70 1.42 11.59
N LYS A 79 -2.06 1.69 10.45
CA LYS A 79 -1.80 3.07 10.00
C LYS A 79 -3.11 3.83 9.76
N ALA A 80 -4.07 3.25 9.03
CA ALA A 80 -5.35 3.88 8.74
C ALA A 80 -6.14 4.21 10.02
N ARG A 81 -6.11 3.33 11.03
CA ARG A 81 -6.76 3.54 12.33
C ARG A 81 -6.11 4.69 13.11
N LEU A 82 -4.79 4.78 13.12
CA LEU A 82 -4.09 5.89 13.77
C LEU A 82 -4.31 7.23 13.07
N ASP A 83 -4.24 7.26 11.73
CA ASP A 83 -4.50 8.48 10.96
C ASP A 83 -5.94 8.99 11.21
N GLY A 84 -6.91 8.08 11.33
CA GLY A 84 -8.30 8.41 11.66
C GLY A 84 -8.52 8.87 13.12
N GLN A 85 -7.64 8.46 14.05
CA GLN A 85 -7.66 8.91 15.44
C GLN A 85 -7.04 10.30 15.59
N ALA A 86 -5.95 10.59 14.88
CA ALA A 86 -5.29 11.89 14.88
C ALA A 86 -6.17 13.05 14.38
N GLY A 87 -7.21 12.75 13.59
CA GLY A 87 -8.19 13.75 13.14
C GLY A 87 -9.38 13.97 14.08
N ARG A 88 -9.44 13.28 15.22
CA ARG A 88 -10.55 13.34 16.19
C ARG A 88 -10.17 14.02 17.52
N ASP A 89 -8.88 14.27 17.73
CA ASP A 89 -8.31 14.98 18.89
C ASP A 89 -7.97 16.43 18.52
#